data_AF-A0A024TZ24-F1
#
_entry.id   AF-A0A024TZ24-F1
#
_cell.length_a   1.000
_cell.length_b   1.000
_cell.length_c   1.000
_cell.angle_alpha   90.00
_cell.angle_beta   90.00
_cell.angle_gamma   90.00
#
_symmetry.space_group_name_H-M   'P 1'
#
loop_
_entity.id
_entity.type
_entity.pdbx_description
1 polymer ?
#
loop_
_entity_poly.entity_id
_entity_poly.type
_entity_poly.pdbx_seq_one_letter_code
_entity_poly.pdbx_strand_id
1 'polypeptide(L)'
;MTGFIGNSQGFRPVSAPSNRNLSVSKAYLKKAAKEKRARERDFAMELFQEKADFERKGQANKLMRRHNILKVYSQTKNRDNFLQVKVVEGPDQHERVMTADAFHILFHMLSIVSSPHHLALPDYNNGTSSSAKHAKLRMQSKKDIQDGLRLVLKSTIELTAILEEQLYELQRKGWNCTASHAVGPHIDT
;
A
#
# COMPACT_ATOMS: atom_id res chain seq x y z
N MET A 1 -14.12 2.93 78.68
CA MET A 1 -13.86 1.48 78.52
C MET A 1 -15.07 0.88 77.81
N THR A 2 -15.08 0.91 76.47
CA THR A 2 -14.63 -0.15 75.53
C THR A 2 -15.63 -1.30 75.38
N GLY A 3 -16.17 -1.44 74.16
CA GLY A 3 -16.87 -2.62 73.68
C GLY A 3 -17.13 -2.53 72.18
N PHE A 4 -16.09 -2.75 71.37
CA PHE A 4 -16.17 -2.83 69.89
C PHE A 4 -16.89 -4.13 69.47
N ILE A 5 -17.89 -4.01 68.58
CA ILE A 5 -18.55 -5.15 67.93
C ILE A 5 -17.69 -5.56 66.73
N GLY A 6 -16.90 -6.63 66.88
CA GLY A 6 -16.13 -7.24 65.81
C GLY A 6 -16.94 -8.32 65.08
N ASN A 7 -17.39 -8.02 63.87
CA ASN A 7 -18.10 -8.95 63.00
C ASN A 7 -17.08 -9.87 62.29
N SER A 8 -16.70 -10.98 62.93
CA SER A 8 -15.73 -11.94 62.38
C SER A 8 -16.41 -12.97 61.48
N GLN A 9 -16.57 -12.65 60.19
CA GLN A 9 -16.83 -13.64 59.14
C GLN A 9 -15.55 -14.47 58.92
N GLY A 10 -15.35 -15.46 59.79
CA GLY A 10 -14.24 -16.40 59.69
C GLY A 10 -14.40 -17.31 58.48
N PHE A 11 -13.38 -17.35 57.63
CA PHE A 11 -13.20 -18.41 56.63
C PHE A 11 -13.16 -19.76 57.35
N ARG A 12 -14.27 -20.52 57.30
CA ARG A 12 -14.27 -21.92 57.73
C ARG A 12 -13.88 -22.77 56.52
N PRO A 13 -12.75 -23.52 56.56
CA PRO A 13 -12.41 -24.43 55.48
C PRO A 13 -13.47 -25.53 55.42
N VAL A 14 -14.29 -25.51 54.36
CA VAL A 14 -15.26 -26.57 54.07
C VAL A 14 -14.48 -27.78 53.59
N SER A 15 -14.67 -28.93 54.22
CA SER A 15 -14.10 -30.22 53.82
C SER A 15 -14.41 -30.53 52.35
N ALA A 16 -13.47 -31.18 51.67
CA ALA A 16 -13.47 -31.38 50.22
C ALA A 16 -14.83 -31.91 49.67
N PRO A 17 -15.45 -31.23 48.69
CA PRO A 17 -16.71 -31.67 48.12
C PRO A 17 -16.59 -33.05 47.43
N SER A 18 -17.47 -33.99 47.80
CA SER A 18 -17.63 -35.27 47.10
C SER A 18 -18.26 -35.06 45.72
N ASN A 19 -17.64 -35.66 44.70
CA ASN A 19 -18.02 -35.79 43.28
C ASN A 19 -18.42 -34.55 42.44
N ARG A 20 -18.80 -33.41 43.02
CA ARG A 20 -19.09 -32.17 42.26
C ARG A 20 -17.82 -31.47 41.75
N ASN A 21 -16.67 -31.75 42.35
CA ASN A 21 -15.39 -31.17 41.94
C ASN A 21 -14.86 -31.72 40.61
N LEU A 22 -15.30 -32.91 40.17
CA LEU A 22 -14.90 -33.49 38.89
C LEU A 22 -15.46 -32.70 37.70
N SER A 23 -16.70 -32.22 37.78
CA SER A 23 -17.33 -31.43 36.72
C SER A 23 -16.73 -30.03 36.63
N VAL A 24 -16.48 -29.40 37.78
CA VAL A 24 -15.80 -28.09 37.89
C VAL A 24 -14.37 -28.20 37.36
N SER A 25 -13.60 -29.22 37.78
CA SER A 25 -12.24 -29.46 37.30
C SER A 25 -12.19 -29.74 35.79
N LYS A 26 -13.17 -30.48 35.25
CA LYS A 26 -13.30 -30.72 33.80
C LYS A 26 -13.63 -29.45 33.02
N ALA A 27 -14.44 -28.56 33.59
CA ALA A 27 -14.75 -27.27 32.99
C ALA A 27 -13.52 -26.34 32.98
N TYR A 28 -12.76 -26.28 34.08
CA TYR A 28 -11.49 -25.57 34.14
C TYR A 28 -10.47 -26.11 33.14
N LEU A 29 -10.31 -27.43 33.06
CA LEU A 29 -9.38 -28.04 32.12
C LEU A 29 -9.77 -27.77 30.65
N LYS A 30 -11.08 -27.83 30.33
CA LYS A 30 -11.58 -27.46 28.99
C LYS A 30 -11.37 -25.98 28.69
N LYS A 31 -11.56 -25.09 29.67
CA LYS A 31 -11.33 -23.65 29.53
C LYS A 31 -9.85 -23.37 29.27
N ALA A 32 -8.97 -23.95 30.08
CA ALA A 32 -7.51 -23.82 29.92
C ALA A 32 -7.03 -24.39 28.57
N ALA A 33 -7.56 -25.53 28.13
CA ALA A 33 -7.22 -26.11 26.83
C ALA A 33 -7.68 -25.23 25.66
N LYS A 34 -8.89 -24.66 25.74
CA LYS A 34 -9.37 -23.70 24.72
C LYS A 34 -8.51 -22.43 24.69
N GLU A 35 -8.15 -21.90 25.85
CA GLU A 35 -7.32 -20.70 25.97
C GLU A 35 -5.88 -20.94 25.47
N LYS A 36 -5.33 -22.13 25.70
CA LYS A 36 -4.05 -22.54 25.10
C LYS A 36 -4.15 -22.59 23.56
N ARG A 37 -5.18 -23.25 23.03
CA ARG A 37 -5.40 -23.36 21.58
C ARG A 37 -5.66 -22.00 20.92
N ALA A 38 -6.36 -21.10 21.62
CA ALA A 38 -6.58 -19.73 21.16
C ALA A 38 -5.26 -18.97 21.06
N ARG A 39 -4.43 -19.02 22.11
CA ARG A 39 -3.08 -18.42 22.10
C ARG A 39 -2.18 -19.00 21.01
N GLU A 40 -2.17 -20.32 20.85
CA GLU A 40 -1.41 -20.99 19.77
C GLU A 40 -1.87 -20.53 18.38
N ARG A 41 -3.19 -20.36 18.18
CA ARG A 41 -3.76 -19.84 16.93
C ARG A 41 -3.36 -18.38 16.70
N ASP A 42 -3.45 -17.55 17.73
CA ASP A 42 -3.11 -16.12 17.63
C ASP A 42 -1.62 -15.94 17.34
N PHE A 43 -0.75 -16.72 18.00
CA PHE A 43 0.67 -16.78 17.70
C PHE A 43 0.96 -17.23 16.26
N ALA A 44 0.25 -18.26 15.77
CA ALA A 44 0.39 -18.69 14.38
C ALA A 44 -0.03 -17.58 13.40
N MET A 45 -1.12 -16.86 13.68
CA MET A 45 -1.56 -15.73 12.86
C MET A 45 -0.53 -14.60 12.84
N GLU A 46 0.04 -14.25 13.98
CA GLU A 46 1.11 -13.24 14.09
C GLU A 46 2.34 -13.66 13.28
N LEU A 47 2.76 -14.92 13.39
CA LEU A 47 3.88 -15.47 12.63
C LEU A 47 3.62 -15.44 11.11
N PHE A 48 2.40 -15.76 10.68
CA PHE A 48 2.02 -15.64 9.27
C PHE A 48 2.01 -14.19 8.79
N GLN A 49 1.56 -13.25 9.63
CA GLN A 49 1.58 -11.83 9.33
C GLN A 49 3.02 -11.31 9.23
N GLU A 50 3.89 -11.67 10.17
CA GLU A 50 5.32 -11.31 10.14
C GLU A 50 6.02 -11.88 8.89
N LYS A 51 5.74 -13.15 8.54
CA LYS A 51 6.26 -13.76 7.31
C LYS A 51 5.75 -13.02 6.07
N ALA A 52 4.47 -12.66 6.02
CA ALA A 52 3.91 -11.89 4.91
C ALA A 52 4.55 -10.49 4.81
N ASP A 53 4.84 -9.84 5.94
CA ASP A 53 5.54 -8.56 6.00
C ASP A 53 6.99 -8.68 5.53
N PHE A 54 7.65 -9.78 5.88
CA PHE A 54 8.99 -10.08 5.42
C PHE A 54 9.04 -10.37 3.92
N GLU A 55 8.08 -11.13 3.38
CA GLU A 55 7.96 -11.32 1.95
C GLU A 55 7.67 -9.99 1.23
N ARG A 56 6.82 -9.12 1.79
CA ARG A 56 6.59 -7.76 1.27
C ARG A 56 7.88 -6.94 1.22
N LYS A 57 8.75 -7.04 2.23
CA LYS A 57 10.07 -6.38 2.29
C LYS A 57 11.06 -6.85 1.21
N GLY A 58 10.75 -7.92 0.46
CA GLY A 58 11.57 -8.41 -0.66
C GLY A 58 10.91 -8.34 -2.04
N GLN A 59 9.63 -7.93 -2.15
CA GLN A 59 8.89 -7.97 -3.42
C GLN A 59 9.50 -7.07 -4.49
N ALA A 60 10.02 -5.91 -4.11
CA ALA A 60 10.56 -4.96 -5.08
C ALA A 60 11.82 -5.47 -5.79
N ASN A 61 12.80 -5.97 -5.04
CA ASN A 61 14.02 -6.55 -5.62
C ASN A 61 13.74 -7.83 -6.40
N LYS A 62 12.70 -8.59 -6.02
CA LYS A 62 12.25 -9.76 -6.77
C LYS A 62 11.62 -9.34 -8.09
N LEU A 63 10.82 -8.28 -8.10
CA LEU A 63 10.23 -7.73 -9.32
C LEU A 63 11.31 -7.18 -10.26
N MET A 64 12.29 -6.41 -9.75
CA MET A 64 13.37 -5.87 -10.59
C MET A 64 14.15 -6.98 -11.29
N ARG A 65 14.52 -8.03 -10.55
CA ARG A 65 15.19 -9.21 -11.10
C ARG A 65 14.36 -9.92 -12.18
N ARG A 66 13.04 -10.04 -12.00
CA ARG A 66 12.14 -10.65 -13.01
C ARG A 66 12.12 -9.88 -14.33
N HIS A 67 12.20 -8.55 -14.27
CA HIS A 67 12.17 -7.69 -15.46
C HIS A 67 13.58 -7.36 -15.99
N ASN A 68 14.62 -8.03 -15.48
CA ASN A 68 16.02 -7.74 -15.82
C ASN A 68 16.39 -6.25 -15.63
N ILE A 69 15.78 -5.60 -14.63
CA ILE A 69 16.09 -4.23 -14.26
C ILE A 69 17.21 -4.30 -13.21
N LEU A 70 18.38 -3.74 -13.55
CA LEU A 70 19.52 -3.59 -12.64
C LEU A 70 19.27 -2.46 -11.64
N LYS A 71 18.29 -2.67 -10.77
CA LYS A 71 17.94 -1.76 -9.67
C LYS A 71 17.73 -2.56 -8.39
N VAL A 72 18.38 -2.14 -7.32
CA VAL A 72 18.29 -2.79 -6.00
C VAL A 72 17.85 -1.76 -4.97
N TYR A 73 16.82 -2.10 -4.21
CA TYR A 73 16.26 -1.31 -3.13
C TYR A 73 16.71 -1.87 -1.78
N SER A 74 17.08 -0.98 -0.88
CA SER A 74 17.37 -1.32 0.52
C SER A 74 16.77 -0.26 1.43
N GLN A 75 16.27 -0.70 2.58
CA GLN A 75 15.68 0.21 3.56
C GLN A 75 16.80 0.83 4.40
N THR A 76 16.76 2.15 4.57
CA THR A 76 17.71 2.91 5.39
C THR A 76 16.96 3.93 6.27
N LYS A 77 17.68 4.56 7.21
CA LYS A 77 17.15 5.62 8.06
C LYS A 77 18.02 6.86 7.93
N ASN A 78 17.38 8.03 7.92
CA ASN A 78 18.10 9.30 8.01
C ASN A 78 18.58 9.56 9.45
N ARG A 79 19.38 10.62 9.65
CA ARG A 79 19.84 11.13 10.95
C ARG A 79 18.69 11.36 11.95
N ASP A 80 17.51 11.73 11.44
CA ASP A 80 16.31 11.99 12.25
C ASP A 80 15.42 10.73 12.42
N ASN A 81 15.96 9.53 12.18
CA ASN A 81 15.25 8.24 12.22
C ASN A 81 14.07 8.08 11.23
N PHE A 82 13.88 9.00 10.28
CA PHE A 82 12.89 8.82 9.21
C PHE A 82 13.30 7.71 8.25
N LEU A 83 12.29 6.93 7.84
CA LEU A 83 12.48 5.82 6.93
C LEU A 83 12.69 6.30 5.49
N GLN A 84 13.79 5.82 4.90
CA GLN A 84 14.15 6.11 3.53
C GLN A 84 14.47 4.81 2.79
N VAL A 85 14.42 4.88 1.47
CA VAL A 85 14.78 3.77 0.60
C VAL A 85 16.00 4.19 -0.20
N LYS A 86 17.09 3.46 0.00
CA LYS A 86 18.30 3.55 -0.80
C LYS A 86 18.12 2.71 -2.06
N VAL A 87 18.42 3.33 -3.19
CA VAL A 87 18.30 2.75 -4.53
C VAL A 87 19.68 2.74 -5.15
N VAL A 88 20.11 1.57 -5.60
CA VAL A 88 21.35 1.39 -6.36
C VAL A 88 20.97 1.03 -7.78
N GLU A 89 21.41 1.84 -8.74
CA GLU A 89 21.06 1.71 -10.17
C GLU A 89 22.29 1.43 -11.03
N GLY A 90 22.15 0.47 -11.95
CA GLY A 90 23.12 0.22 -13.01
C GLY A 90 24.44 -0.45 -12.60
N PRO A 91 25.33 -0.71 -13.58
CA PRO A 91 26.64 -1.29 -13.34
C PRO A 91 27.57 -0.36 -12.56
N ASP A 92 27.39 0.95 -12.70
CA ASP A 92 28.18 1.99 -12.03
C ASP A 92 27.75 2.25 -10.58
N GLN A 93 26.81 1.45 -10.06
CA GLN A 93 26.30 1.50 -8.69
C GLN A 93 25.89 2.92 -8.24
N HIS A 94 25.22 3.66 -9.12
CA HIS A 94 24.74 5.00 -8.77
C HIS A 94 23.72 4.91 -7.64
N GLU A 95 24.10 5.47 -6.50
CA GLU A 95 23.30 5.46 -5.28
C GLU A 95 22.43 6.72 -5.18
N ARG A 96 21.14 6.51 -4.93
CA ARG A 96 20.18 7.56 -4.64
C ARG A 96 19.33 7.18 -3.44
N VAL A 97 18.87 8.17 -2.69
CA VAL A 97 17.97 7.96 -1.56
C VAL A 97 16.65 8.63 -1.85
N MET A 98 15.55 7.95 -1.55
CA MET A 98 14.19 8.48 -1.68
C MET A 98 13.39 8.23 -0.40
N THR A 99 12.31 8.98 -0.21
CA THR A 99 11.38 8.75 0.89
C THR A 99 10.59 7.45 0.67
N ALA A 100 10.13 6.84 1.77
CA ALA A 100 9.30 5.64 1.70
C ALA A 100 8.01 5.87 0.87
N ASP A 101 7.39 7.04 0.98
CA ASP A 101 6.17 7.38 0.24
C ASP A 101 6.41 7.45 -1.27
N ALA A 102 7.50 8.11 -1.69
CA ALA A 102 7.88 8.18 -3.10
C ALA A 102 8.16 6.77 -3.66
N PHE A 103 8.84 5.92 -2.88
CA PHE A 103 9.06 4.52 -3.26
C PHE A 103 7.74 3.76 -3.44
N HIS A 104 6.79 3.88 -2.50
CA HIS A 104 5.52 3.17 -2.58
C HIS A 104 4.69 3.55 -3.81
N ILE A 105 4.63 4.84 -4.14
CA ILE A 105 3.92 5.33 -5.33
C ILE A 105 4.54 4.75 -6.61
N LEU A 106 5.87 4.89 -6.76
CA LEU A 106 6.58 4.43 -7.96
C LEU A 106 6.53 2.91 -8.10
N PHE A 107 6.69 2.18 -7.00
CA PHE A 107 6.65 0.73 -7.00
C PHE A 107 5.26 0.20 -7.35
N HIS A 108 4.20 0.83 -6.84
CA HIS A 108 2.83 0.44 -7.15
C HIS A 108 2.53 0.58 -8.65
N MET A 109 2.90 1.72 -9.25
CA MET A 109 2.74 1.95 -10.69
C MET A 109 3.46 0.88 -11.52
N LEU A 110 4.71 0.56 -11.17
CA LEU A 110 5.48 -0.46 -11.88
C LEU A 110 4.88 -1.86 -11.73
N SER A 111 4.35 -2.19 -10.54
CA SER A 111 3.72 -3.48 -10.25
C SER A 111 2.42 -3.72 -11.03
N ILE A 112 1.63 -2.68 -11.27
CA ILE A 112 0.39 -2.75 -12.08
C ILE A 112 0.73 -3.08 -13.54
N VAL A 113 1.74 -2.41 -14.09
CA VAL A 113 2.16 -2.60 -15.50
C VAL A 113 2.79 -3.99 -15.72
N SER A 114 3.34 -4.59 -14.67
CA SER A 114 4.15 -5.81 -14.74
C SER A 114 3.38 -7.12 -14.54
N SER A 115 2.08 -7.08 -14.19
CA SER A 115 1.31 -8.29 -13.88
C SER A 115 0.71 -8.94 -15.14
N PRO A 116 1.07 -10.20 -15.50
CA PRO A 116 0.52 -10.87 -16.68
C PRO A 116 -0.87 -11.51 -16.49
N HIS A 117 -1.52 -11.34 -15.33
CA HIS A 117 -2.78 -12.04 -14.99
C HIS A 117 -4.05 -11.19 -15.11
N HIS A 118 -4.19 -10.38 -16.15
CA HIS A 118 -5.43 -9.64 -16.42
C HIS A 118 -6.39 -10.35 -17.40
N LEU A 119 -6.28 -11.68 -17.55
CA LEU A 119 -7.19 -12.52 -18.37
C LEU A 119 -7.67 -13.82 -17.69
N ALA A 120 -7.35 -14.08 -16.42
CA ALA A 120 -7.97 -15.20 -15.72
C ALA A 120 -9.40 -14.82 -15.31
N LEU A 121 -10.38 -15.24 -16.12
CA LEU A 121 -11.78 -15.30 -15.72
C LEU A 121 -11.88 -15.97 -14.33
N PRO A 122 -12.67 -15.42 -13.38
CA PRO A 122 -13.09 -16.22 -12.25
C PRO A 122 -14.18 -17.16 -12.75
N ASP A 123 -13.82 -18.44 -12.88
CA ASP A 123 -14.83 -19.50 -12.96
C ASP A 123 -15.71 -19.40 -11.72
N TYR A 124 -16.97 -19.09 -11.99
CA TYR A 124 -18.02 -18.92 -11.03
C TYR A 124 -18.47 -20.30 -10.57
N ASN A 125 -17.95 -20.83 -9.46
CA ASN A 125 -18.76 -21.72 -8.62
C ASN A 125 -18.21 -22.02 -7.20
N ASN A 126 -19.06 -21.64 -6.24
CA ASN A 126 -19.49 -22.39 -5.08
C ASN A 126 -18.63 -22.42 -3.79
N GLY A 127 -19.04 -21.56 -2.84
CA GLY A 127 -19.41 -21.95 -1.49
C GLY A 127 -18.29 -22.27 -0.48
N THR A 128 -17.89 -21.29 0.33
CA THR A 128 -18.11 -21.28 1.80
C THR A 128 -17.38 -20.12 2.47
N SER A 129 -18.07 -19.56 3.45
CA SER A 129 -17.76 -18.36 4.23
C SER A 129 -16.44 -18.38 5.00
N SER A 130 -15.68 -17.29 4.95
CA SER A 130 -15.25 -16.58 6.17
C SER A 130 -14.59 -15.22 5.88
N SER A 131 -15.27 -14.17 6.31
CA SER A 131 -14.73 -12.94 6.91
C SER A 131 -13.31 -12.51 6.51
N ALA A 132 -13.19 -11.63 5.52
CA ALA A 132 -12.13 -10.64 5.51
C ALA A 132 -12.71 -9.31 5.02
N LYS A 133 -12.81 -8.35 5.93
CA LYS A 133 -13.11 -6.95 5.66
C LYS A 133 -11.94 -6.36 4.89
N HIS A 134 -11.84 -6.65 3.60
CA HIS A 134 -11.08 -5.80 2.70
C HIS A 134 -11.99 -4.62 2.36
N ALA A 135 -11.55 -3.44 2.81
CA ALA A 135 -12.06 -2.17 2.34
C ALA A 135 -12.29 -2.29 0.83
N LYS A 136 -13.55 -2.15 0.41
CA LYS A 136 -13.91 -1.88 -0.96
C LYS A 136 -13.22 -0.56 -1.32
N LEU A 137 -11.96 -0.62 -1.75
CA LEU A 137 -11.47 0.25 -2.81
C LEU A 137 -12.44 -0.04 -3.95
N ARG A 138 -13.50 0.76 -4.00
CA ARG A 138 -14.43 0.83 -5.13
C ARG A 138 -13.52 1.14 -6.30
N MET A 139 -13.10 0.09 -7.01
CA MET A 139 -12.37 0.20 -8.26
C MET A 139 -13.22 1.16 -9.09
N GLN A 140 -12.73 2.37 -9.33
CA GLN A 140 -13.39 3.30 -10.25
C GLN A 140 -13.65 2.50 -11.51
N SER A 141 -14.90 2.51 -11.96
CA SER A 141 -15.28 1.62 -13.03
C SER A 141 -14.41 1.95 -14.24
N LYS A 142 -14.07 0.97 -15.07
CA LYS A 142 -13.34 1.21 -16.32
C LYS A 142 -13.98 2.33 -17.15
N LYS A 143 -15.31 2.47 -17.04
CA LYS A 143 -16.09 3.55 -17.63
C LYS A 143 -15.79 4.91 -16.99
N ASP A 144 -15.71 5.01 -15.66
CA ASP A 144 -15.37 6.25 -14.95
C ASP A 144 -13.97 6.75 -15.33
N ILE A 145 -13.01 5.82 -15.47
CA ILE A 145 -11.65 6.13 -15.91
C ILE A 145 -11.66 6.61 -17.37
N GLN A 146 -12.40 5.94 -18.26
CA GLN A 146 -12.53 6.34 -19.66
C GLN A 146 -13.19 7.71 -19.81
N ASP A 147 -14.23 7.99 -19.03
CA ASP A 147 -14.93 9.27 -19.05
C ASP A 147 -14.05 10.39 -18.50
N GLY A 148 -13.25 10.10 -17.46
CA GLY A 148 -12.21 11.02 -16.97
C GLY A 148 -11.14 11.33 -18.02
N LEU A 149 -10.62 10.31 -18.72
CA LEU A 149 -9.65 10.50 -19.80
C LEU A 149 -10.25 11.31 -20.97
N ARG A 150 -11.50 11.06 -21.34
CA ARG A 150 -12.21 11.85 -22.36
C ARG A 150 -12.36 13.31 -21.95
N LEU A 151 -12.67 13.55 -20.67
CA LEU A 151 -12.81 14.92 -20.15
C LEU A 151 -11.48 15.66 -20.23
N VAL A 152 -10.38 15.04 -19.77
CA VAL A 152 -9.04 15.63 -19.84
C VAL A 152 -8.63 15.93 -21.28
N LEU A 153 -8.88 15.00 -22.21
CA LEU A 153 -8.59 15.22 -23.63
C LEU A 153 -9.40 16.39 -24.20
N LYS A 154 -10.69 16.48 -23.85
CA LYS A 154 -11.55 17.59 -24.29
C LYS A 154 -11.04 18.94 -23.78
N SER A 155 -10.72 19.04 -22.49
CA SER A 155 -10.15 20.27 -21.91
C SER A 155 -8.78 20.63 -22.50
N THR A 156 -7.97 19.64 -22.85
CA THR A 156 -6.66 19.86 -23.48
C THR A 156 -6.80 20.42 -24.90
N ILE A 157 -7.76 19.91 -25.68
CA ILE A 157 -8.05 20.44 -27.02
C ILE A 157 -8.54 21.89 -26.93
N GLU A 158 -9.44 22.19 -25.99
CA GLU A 158 -9.95 23.54 -25.77
C GLU A 158 -8.83 24.51 -25.38
N LEU A 159 -7.96 24.11 -24.45
CA LEU A 159 -6.79 24.90 -24.09
C LEU A 159 -5.86 25.13 -25.29
N THR A 160 -5.65 24.11 -26.12
CA THR A 160 -4.81 24.23 -27.33
C THR A 160 -5.41 25.26 -28.29
N ALA A 161 -6.72 25.24 -28.51
CA ALA A 161 -7.39 26.23 -29.37
C ALA A 161 -7.25 27.66 -28.85
N ILE A 162 -7.38 27.86 -27.53
CA ILE A 162 -7.16 29.18 -26.90
C ILE A 162 -5.72 29.64 -27.09
N LEU A 163 -4.74 28.74 -26.91
CA LEU A 163 -3.33 29.09 -27.07
C LEU A 163 -2.98 29.41 -28.53
N GLU A 164 -3.56 28.70 -29.49
CA GLU A 164 -3.41 29.00 -30.92
C GLU A 164 -4.03 30.36 -31.28
N GLU A 165 -5.22 30.67 -30.76
CA GLU A 165 -5.86 31.98 -30.93
C GLU A 165 -5.01 33.10 -30.34
N GLN A 166 -4.50 32.93 -29.12
CA GLN A 166 -3.61 33.88 -28.46
C GLN A 166 -2.31 34.08 -29.24
N LEU A 167 -1.71 33.00 -29.76
CA LEU A 167 -0.52 33.08 -30.58
C LEU A 167 -0.79 33.86 -31.87
N TYR A 168 -1.91 33.58 -32.55
CA TYR A 168 -2.33 34.30 -33.75
C TYR A 168 -2.56 35.79 -33.48
N GLU A 169 -3.23 36.13 -32.37
CA GLU A 169 -3.43 37.52 -31.97
C GLU A 169 -2.11 38.26 -31.71
N LEU A 170 -1.17 37.60 -31.02
CA LEU A 170 0.16 38.15 -30.73
C LEU A 170 0.92 38.41 -32.03
N GLN A 171 0.93 37.44 -32.95
CA GLN A 171 1.56 37.58 -34.27
C GLN A 171 0.94 38.74 -35.06
N ARG A 172 -0.39 38.86 -35.08
CA ARG A 172 -1.09 39.99 -35.72
C ARG A 172 -0.72 41.33 -35.08
N LYS A 173 -0.46 41.36 -33.78
CA LYS A 173 0.00 42.54 -33.02
C LYS A 173 1.51 42.81 -33.15
N GLY A 174 2.24 42.01 -33.93
CA GLY A 174 3.68 42.16 -34.16
C GLY A 174 4.59 41.51 -33.11
N TRP A 175 4.01 40.74 -32.18
CA TRP A 175 4.75 39.97 -31.18
C TRP A 175 5.04 38.57 -31.76
N ASN A 176 6.27 38.05 -31.60
CA ASN A 176 6.72 36.78 -32.21
C ASN A 176 6.74 36.75 -33.76
N CYS A 177 6.97 37.88 -34.41
CA CYS A 177 7.42 37.88 -35.80
C CYS A 177 8.85 37.29 -35.85
N THR A 178 8.98 35.98 -36.06
CA THR A 178 10.25 35.42 -36.51
C THR A 178 10.57 36.08 -37.83
N ALA A 179 11.57 36.97 -37.83
CA ALA A 179 12.07 37.68 -38.99
C ALA A 179 12.48 36.67 -40.10
N SER A 180 11.49 36.23 -40.87
CA SER A 180 11.68 35.42 -42.06
C SER A 180 11.77 36.36 -43.25
N HIS A 181 12.70 37.31 -43.20
CA HIS A 181 13.17 38.11 -44.34
C HIS A 181 14.39 38.92 -43.93
N ALA A 182 15.57 38.31 -44.04
CA ALA A 182 16.83 39.03 -44.19
C ALA A 182 17.78 38.22 -45.09
N VAL A 183 17.29 37.79 -46.25
CA VAL A 183 18.16 37.55 -47.41
C VAL A 183 17.96 38.77 -48.31
N GLY A 184 18.86 39.74 -48.16
CA GLY A 184 18.94 40.88 -49.07
C GLY A 184 19.40 40.42 -50.45
N PRO A 185 19.05 41.14 -51.54
CA PRO A 185 19.55 40.83 -52.86
C PRO A 185 21.04 41.18 -52.90
N HIS A 186 21.90 40.18 -53.06
CA HIS A 186 23.29 40.38 -53.41
C HIS A 186 23.32 40.79 -54.89
N ILE A 187 23.47 42.10 -55.14
CA ILE A 187 23.71 42.66 -56.46
C ILE A 187 25.22 42.68 -56.63
N ASP A 188 25.76 41.71 -57.38
CA ASP A 188 27.14 41.79 -57.87
C ASP A 188 27.18 42.62 -59.15
N THR A 189 28.03 43.64 -59.12
CA THR A 189 28.46 44.44 -60.27
C THR A 189 29.73 43.82 -60.84
#